data_AF-A0A9E4LF09-F1
#
_entry.id   AF-A0A9E4LF09-F1
#
_cell.length_a   1.000
_cell.length_b   1.000
_cell.length_c   1.000
_cell.angle_alpha   90.00
_cell.angle_beta   90.00
_cell.angle_gamma   90.00
#
_symmetry.space_group_name_H-M   'P 1'
#
loop_
_entity.id
_entity.type
_entity.pdbx_description
1 polymer ?
#
loop_
_entity_poly.entity_id
_entity_poly.type
_entity_poly.pdbx_seq_one_letter_code
_entity_poly.pdbx_strand_id
1 'polypeptide(L)'
;TNPRHPYTVGLLDSVPRLDQRLTDQEGNAAKLVPIEGQPPDLVNLPAGCSFRARCRFAIDQCATEAPPLMPIESNGSGEPHVSACWRAEVLGAQALSYAGGTAG
;
A
#
# COMPACT_ATOMS: atom_id res chain seq x y z
N THR A 1 -8.48 9.07 -3.51
CA THR A 1 -8.03 8.49 -2.23
C THR A 1 -6.53 8.64 -2.11
N ASN A 2 -5.99 9.02 -0.95
CA ASN A 2 -4.54 9.08 -0.70
C ASN A 2 -4.11 7.91 0.23
N PRO A 3 -3.91 6.68 -0.30
CA PRO A 3 -3.59 5.51 0.51
C PRO A 3 -2.20 5.63 1.16
N ARG A 4 -2.13 5.47 2.49
CA ARG A 4 -0.87 5.55 3.26
C ARG A 4 -0.43 4.21 3.85
N HIS A 5 -0.76 3.11 3.19
CA HIS A 5 -0.28 1.78 3.54
C HIS A 5 0.03 0.99 2.27
N PRO A 6 1.20 0.31 2.14
CA PRO A 6 1.60 -0.34 0.89
C PRO A 6 0.64 -1.46 0.44
N TYR A 7 0.02 -2.16 1.39
CA TYR A 7 -1.07 -3.11 1.09
C TYR A 7 -2.26 -2.43 0.39
N THR A 8 -2.73 -1.29 0.90
CA THR A 8 -3.86 -0.56 0.31
C THR A 8 -3.50 -0.02 -1.07
N VAL A 9 -2.28 0.47 -1.27
CA VAL A 9 -1.77 0.87 -2.59
C VAL A 9 -1.84 -0.31 -3.56
N GLY A 10 -1.20 -1.43 -3.21
CA GLY A 10 -1.17 -2.60 -4.08
C GLY A 10 -2.54 -3.19 -4.36
N LEU A 11 -3.49 -3.13 -3.40
CA LEU A 11 -4.86 -3.56 -3.64
C LEU A 11 -5.54 -2.69 -4.71
N LEU A 12 -5.39 -1.36 -4.62
CA LEU A 12 -5.95 -0.44 -5.60
C LEU A 12 -5.35 -0.65 -7.00
N ASP A 13 -4.08 -1.05 -7.09
CA ASP A 13 -3.41 -1.39 -8.35
C ASP A 13 -3.78 -2.78 -8.89
N SER A 14 -4.24 -3.69 -8.02
CA SER A 14 -4.59 -5.07 -8.36
C SER A 14 -6.04 -5.25 -8.84
N VAL A 15 -6.92 -4.26 -8.60
CA VAL A 15 -8.34 -4.37 -8.92
C VAL A 15 -8.76 -3.47 -10.09
N PRO A 16 -9.54 -3.99 -11.06
CA PRO A 16 -10.11 -3.15 -12.10
C PRO A 16 -11.11 -2.16 -11.49
N ARG A 17 -10.91 -0.86 -11.71
CA ARG A 17 -11.87 0.17 -11.31
C ARG A 17 -12.99 0.26 -12.35
N LEU A 18 -14.23 -0.02 -11.96
CA LEU A 18 -15.38 0.04 -12.89
C LEU A 18 -15.69 1.47 -13.38
N ASP A 19 -15.38 2.46 -12.57
CA ASP A 19 -15.65 3.89 -12.80
C ASP A 19 -14.53 4.61 -13.58
N GLN A 20 -13.36 3.97 -13.73
CA GLN A 20 -12.19 4.58 -14.36
C GLN A 20 -11.54 3.60 -15.33
N ARG A 21 -11.57 3.93 -16.63
CA ARG A 21 -10.60 3.37 -17.59
C ARG A 21 -9.23 3.91 -17.22
N LEU A 22 -8.52 3.20 -16.34
CA LEU A 22 -7.10 3.44 -16.12
C LEU A 22 -6.42 3.25 -17.47
N THR A 23 -5.80 4.30 -17.96
CA THR A 23 -5.07 4.31 -19.23
C THR A 23 -3.61 4.62 -18.95
N ASP A 24 -2.70 3.91 -19.62
CA ASP A 24 -1.27 4.21 -19.56
C ASP A 24 -0.94 5.52 -20.31
N GLN A 25 0.34 5.90 -20.32
CA GLN A 25 0.78 7.14 -20.94
C GLN A 25 0.58 7.13 -22.47
N GLU A 26 0.42 5.95 -23.05
CA GLU A 26 0.18 5.68 -24.47
C GLU A 26 -1.32 5.56 -24.81
N GLY A 27 -2.22 5.65 -23.84
CA GLY A 27 -3.67 5.61 -24.03
C GLY A 27 -4.29 4.21 -24.08
N ASN A 28 -3.54 3.16 -23.76
CA ASN A 28 -4.04 1.78 -23.66
C ASN A 28 -4.57 1.50 -22.26
N ALA A 29 -5.34 0.41 -22.08
CA ALA A 29 -5.76 -0.02 -20.75
C ALA A 29 -4.53 -0.29 -19.85
N ALA A 30 -4.45 0.42 -18.73
CA ALA A 30 -3.35 0.30 -17.79
C ALA A 30 -3.28 -1.13 -17.23
N LYS A 31 -2.07 -1.66 -17.11
CA LYS A 31 -1.82 -3.00 -16.59
C LYS A 31 -2.07 -3.03 -15.08
N LEU A 32 -2.88 -3.98 -14.62
CA LEU A 32 -3.05 -4.27 -13.20
C LEU A 32 -1.78 -4.94 -12.65
N VAL A 33 -1.38 -4.55 -11.44
CA VAL A 33 -0.17 -5.05 -10.78
C VAL A 33 -0.58 -5.81 -9.50
N PRO A 34 -0.44 -7.15 -9.46
CA PRO A 34 -0.78 -7.92 -8.28
C PRO A 34 0.23 -7.67 -7.14
N ILE A 35 -0.23 -7.84 -5.89
CA ILE A 35 0.68 -7.92 -4.75
C ILE A 35 1.31 -9.32 -4.72
N GLU A 36 2.60 -9.39 -5.04
CA GLU A 36 3.38 -10.62 -5.01
C GLU A 36 3.44 -11.29 -3.63
N GLY A 37 3.74 -12.60 -3.62
CA GLY A 37 3.88 -13.41 -2.41
C GLY A 37 2.55 -13.84 -1.79
N GLN A 38 2.63 -14.54 -0.65
CA GLN A 38 1.46 -15.12 0.05
C GLN A 38 1.23 -14.45 1.41
N PRO A 39 -0.02 -14.34 1.88
CA PRO A 39 -0.30 -13.90 3.25
C PRO A 39 0.46 -14.76 4.28
N PRO A 40 0.82 -14.20 5.45
CA PRO A 40 1.41 -14.99 6.53
C PRO A 40 0.41 -16.02 7.06
N ASP A 41 0.93 -17.03 7.74
CA ASP A 41 0.11 -17.91 8.58
C ASP A 41 -0.55 -17.08 9.70
N LEU A 42 -1.88 -17.14 9.80
CA LEU A 42 -2.66 -16.40 10.79
C LEU A 42 -2.61 -17.06 12.17
N VAL A 43 -2.28 -18.36 12.26
CA VAL A 43 -2.08 -19.07 13.53
C VAL A 43 -0.73 -18.70 14.12
N ASN A 44 0.29 -18.56 13.26
CA ASN A 44 1.67 -18.26 13.64
C ASN A 44 2.13 -16.95 12.99
N LEU A 45 1.52 -15.83 13.40
CA LEU A 45 1.88 -14.53 12.87
C LEU A 45 3.35 -14.18 13.18
N PRO A 46 4.09 -13.64 12.21
CA PRO A 46 5.45 -13.19 12.44
C PRO A 46 5.47 -12.02 13.44
N ALA A 47 6.59 -11.86 14.13
CA ALA A 47 6.84 -10.67 14.92
C ALA A 47 6.81 -9.42 14.03
N GLY A 48 6.37 -8.31 14.62
CA GLY A 48 6.28 -7.02 13.95
C GLY A 48 5.14 -6.90 12.94
N CYS A 49 5.41 -6.29 11.79
CA CYS A 49 4.41 -6.03 10.75
C CYS A 49 4.10 -7.28 9.94
N SER A 50 2.85 -7.75 9.99
CA SER A 50 2.36 -8.92 9.25
C SER A 50 2.52 -8.81 7.72
N PHE A 51 2.54 -7.59 7.18
CA PHE A 51 2.70 -7.34 5.74
C PHE A 51 4.18 -7.27 5.31
N ARG A 52 5.14 -7.30 6.24
CA ARG A 52 6.57 -7.05 5.95
C ARG A 52 7.12 -7.86 4.78
N ALA A 53 6.83 -9.16 4.74
CA ALA A 53 7.38 -10.07 3.72
C ALA A 53 6.98 -9.71 2.28
N ARG A 54 5.88 -8.96 2.11
CA ARG A 54 5.35 -8.51 0.81
C ARG A 54 5.48 -7.00 0.61
N CYS A 55 6.04 -6.30 1.59
CA CYS A 55 6.10 -4.85 1.62
C CYS A 55 7.39 -4.35 0.96
N ARG A 56 7.28 -3.73 -0.21
CA ARG A 56 8.42 -3.05 -0.89
C ARG A 56 9.00 -1.84 -0.13
N PHE A 57 8.30 -1.37 0.91
CA PHE A 57 8.71 -0.27 1.78
C PHE A 57 9.13 -0.75 3.17
N ALA A 58 9.36 -2.05 3.35
CA ALA A 58 9.79 -2.61 4.63
C ALA A 58 11.09 -1.95 5.10
N ILE A 59 11.15 -1.68 6.41
CA ILE A 59 12.34 -1.24 7.12
C ILE A 59 12.64 -2.24 8.24
N ASP A 60 13.81 -2.15 8.86
CA ASP A 60 14.23 -3.09 9.90
C ASP A 60 13.26 -3.15 11.08
N GLN A 61 12.74 -1.99 11.50
CA GLN A 61 11.75 -1.92 12.59
C GLN A 61 10.48 -2.73 12.31
N CYS A 62 10.09 -2.91 11.04
CA CYS A 62 8.94 -3.75 10.68
C CYS A 62 9.13 -5.22 11.08
N ALA A 63 10.37 -5.70 11.28
CA ALA A 63 10.66 -7.09 11.61
C ALA A 63 10.38 -7.42 13.07
N THR A 64 10.42 -6.42 13.94
CA THR A 64 10.37 -6.59 15.39
C THR A 64 9.14 -5.95 16.00
N GLU A 65 8.64 -4.85 15.42
CA GLU A 65 7.56 -4.06 15.99
C GLU A 65 6.43 -3.80 15.00
N ALA A 66 5.20 -4.03 15.48
CA ALA A 66 4.00 -3.68 14.75
C ALA A 66 3.76 -2.17 14.93
N PRO A 67 3.59 -1.41 13.84
CA PRO A 67 3.26 0.01 13.94
C PRO A 67 1.92 0.21 14.65
N PRO A 68 1.80 1.21 15.54
CA PRO A 68 0.51 1.58 16.11
C PRO A 68 -0.40 2.16 15.03
N LEU A 69 -1.72 2.15 15.28
CA LEU A 69 -2.66 2.90 14.45
C LEU A 69 -2.45 4.39 14.68
N MET A 70 -2.00 5.09 13.63
CA MET A 70 -1.77 6.53 13.65
C MET A 70 -2.77 7.25 12.75
N PRO A 71 -3.31 8.41 13.16
CA PRO A 71 -4.11 9.25 12.27
C PRO A 71 -3.30 9.69 11.05
N ILE A 72 -3.96 9.75 9.90
CA ILE A 72 -3.42 10.30 8.66
C ILE A 72 -4.38 11.33 8.09
N GLU A 73 -3.84 12.31 7.37
CA GLU A 73 -4.67 13.32 6.71
C GLU A 73 -5.65 12.67 5.74
N SER A 74 -6.95 12.96 5.93
CA SER A 74 -8.04 12.56 5.05
C SER A 74 -8.46 13.74 4.19
N ASN A 75 -8.67 13.48 2.90
CA ASN A 75 -9.01 14.48 1.88
C ASN A 75 -10.52 14.67 1.64
N GLY A 76 -11.38 14.40 2.64
CA GLY A 76 -12.74 14.96 2.62
C GLY A 76 -13.89 14.07 3.11
N SER A 77 -13.73 13.27 4.17
CA SER A 77 -14.82 12.39 4.62
C SER A 77 -15.01 12.36 6.14
N GLY A 78 -15.01 13.50 6.83
CA GLY A 78 -15.52 13.68 8.20
C GLY A 78 -14.81 12.96 9.37
N GLU A 79 -14.30 11.75 9.16
CA GLU A 79 -13.53 10.95 10.11
C GLU A 79 -12.05 10.86 9.68
N PRO A 80 -11.11 10.93 10.64
CA PRO A 80 -9.70 10.75 10.34
C PRO A 80 -9.46 9.32 9.86
N HIS A 81 -8.81 9.18 8.71
CA HIS A 81 -8.26 7.90 8.32
C HIS A 81 -7.11 7.55 9.28
N VAL A 82 -6.88 6.25 9.46
CA VAL A 82 -5.76 5.75 10.27
C VAL A 82 -4.92 4.77 9.45
N SER A 83 -3.62 4.71 9.76
CA SER A 83 -2.69 3.74 9.16
C SER A 83 -1.78 3.16 10.24
N ALA A 84 -1.63 1.84 10.22
CA ALA A 84 -0.59 1.12 10.96
C ALA A 84 0.60 0.88 10.03
N CYS A 85 1.38 1.93 9.75
CA CYS A 85 2.58 1.84 8.90
C CYS A 85 3.66 2.79 9.39
N TRP A 86 4.87 2.27 9.64
CA TRP A 86 6.05 3.09 9.94
C TRP A 86 6.44 4.08 8.82
N ARG A 87 5.92 3.86 7.60
CA ARG A 87 6.19 4.67 6.41
C ARG A 87 4.94 5.43 5.92
N ALA A 88 3.90 5.56 6.75
CA ALA A 88 2.65 6.19 6.36
C ALA A 88 2.85 7.60 5.76
N GLU A 89 3.67 8.44 6.40
CA GLU A 89 3.93 9.81 5.93
C GLU A 89 4.57 9.84 4.54
N VAL A 90 5.62 9.02 4.32
CA VAL A 90 6.33 8.93 3.04
C VAL A 90 5.42 8.45 1.92
N LEU A 91 4.55 7.48 2.20
CA LEU A 91 3.58 6.96 1.22
C LEU A 91 2.56 8.01 0.81
N GLY A 92 2.05 8.83 1.74
CA GLY A 92 1.07 9.85 1.37
C GLY A 92 1.58 10.93 0.39
N ALA A 93 2.90 11.06 0.23
CA ALA A 93 3.53 11.94 -0.76
C ALA A 93 3.98 11.20 -2.04
N GLN A 94 4.14 9.87 -2.02
CA GLN A 94 4.79 9.10 -3.09
C GLN A 94 4.03 7.83 -3.55
N ALA A 95 2.87 7.53 -2.95
CA ALA A 95 2.16 6.25 -3.15
C ALA A 95 1.73 6.00 -4.59
N LEU A 96 1.35 7.06 -5.33
CA LEU A 96 0.84 6.93 -6.71
C LEU A 96 1.95 6.83 -7.76
N SER A 97 3.14 7.36 -7.49
CA SER A 97 4.26 7.30 -8.44
C SER A 97 4.98 5.94 -8.40
N TYR A 98 4.89 5.21 -7.29
CA TYR A 98 5.55 3.91 -7.13
C TYR A 98 4.76 2.74 -7.73
N ALA A 99 3.44 2.85 -7.84
CA ALA A 99 2.54 1.87 -8.48
C ALA A 99 2.88 1.62 -9.96
N GLY A 100 3.49 2.59 -10.64
CA GLY A 100 3.76 2.56 -12.09
C GLY A 100 5.02 1.83 -12.54
N GLY A 101 5.81 1.25 -11.63
CA GLY A 101 6.97 0.43 -12.00
C GLY A 101 8.14 1.21 -12.64
N THR A 102 9.23 1.36 -11.88
CA THR A 102 10.56 1.27 -12.47
C THR A 102 11.31 0.21 -11.67
N ALA A 103 11.26 -1.03 -12.17
CA ALA A 103 12.29 -1.99 -11.89
C ALA A 103 13.47 -1.60 -12.80
N GLY A 104 14.50 -1.02 -12.21
CA GLY A 104 15.83 -0.91 -12.80
C GLY A 104 16.72 -1.98 -12.20
#